data_AF-A0A7K8WL71-F1
#
_entry.id   AF-A0A7K8WL71-F1
#
_cell.length_a   1.000
_cell.length_b   1.000
_cell.length_c   1.000
_cell.angle_alpha   90.00
_cell.angle_beta   90.00
_cell.angle_gamma   90.00
#
_symmetry.space_group_name_H-M   'P 1'
#
loop_
_entity.id
_entity.type
_entity.pdbx_description
1 polymer ?
#
loop_
_entity_poly.entity_id
_entity_poly.type
_entity_poly.pdbx_seq_one_letter_code
_entity_poly.pdbx_strand_id
1 'polypeptide(L)'
;LLFPLQRLERHLAPGTDTAPFHLFEPGLAALQRAEALFRPGRGHAIDYVSSAVRTDHAPPAALPEVCFVGRSNVGKSSLIRALFSLAPEVEVRVSKTPGHTKKMNFFKVGKYFTLVDMPGYGYRAPQDFVEMVEAYLQERCNLKRTFLLVDGVVGLQKTDHIAVEMLEEFGIPYVMVLTKIDRAARGLLLKNVLGIQEFIKENTQGCFPQLFLVSSVEFSGVHLLRCFVAHVTGNLPAVEAS
;
A
#
# COMPACT_ATOMS: atom_id res chain seq x y z
N LEU A 1 17.14 -1.39 -2.23
CA LEU A 1 17.14 -0.48 -3.41
C LEU A 1 15.96 0.48 -3.30
N LEU A 2 16.15 1.75 -3.65
CA LEU A 2 15.14 2.80 -3.43
C LEU A 2 14.06 2.88 -4.53
N PHE A 3 14.46 2.78 -5.80
CA PHE A 3 13.57 2.86 -6.97
C PHE A 3 13.62 1.58 -7.81
N PRO A 4 12.88 0.52 -7.45
CA PRO A 4 12.95 -0.76 -8.15
C PRO A 4 12.39 -0.68 -9.58
N LEU A 5 11.39 0.17 -9.80
CA LEU A 5 10.75 0.38 -11.10
C LEU A 5 11.73 0.98 -12.12
N GLN A 6 12.52 1.98 -11.70
CA GLN A 6 13.55 2.59 -12.55
C GLN A 6 14.64 1.60 -12.97
N ARG A 7 14.99 0.65 -12.09
CA ARG A 7 15.94 -0.41 -12.46
C ARG A 7 15.40 -1.33 -13.55
N LEU A 8 14.08 -1.47 -13.68
CA LEU A 8 13.46 -2.27 -14.74
C LEU A 8 13.48 -1.56 -16.09
N GLU A 9 13.52 -0.22 -16.12
CA GLU A 9 13.51 0.58 -17.36
C GLU A 9 14.65 0.22 -18.31
N ARG A 10 15.84 -0.06 -17.78
CA ARG A 10 17.01 -0.50 -18.57
C ARG A 10 16.81 -1.81 -19.35
N HIS A 11 15.71 -2.51 -19.10
CA HIS A 11 15.33 -3.76 -19.77
C HIS A 11 14.14 -3.59 -20.70
N LEU A 12 13.56 -2.38 -20.81
CA LEU A 12 12.47 -2.08 -21.72
C LEU A 12 12.99 -1.85 -23.13
N ALA A 13 12.12 -2.09 -24.12
CA ALA A 13 12.41 -1.73 -25.49
C ALA A 13 12.60 -0.20 -25.62
N PRO A 14 13.50 0.26 -26.50
CA PRO A 14 13.64 1.69 -26.80
C PRO A 14 12.29 2.29 -27.22
N GLY A 15 11.94 3.46 -26.67
CA GLY A 15 10.69 4.17 -26.98
C GLY A 15 9.47 3.75 -26.14
N THR A 16 9.61 2.81 -25.19
CA THR A 16 8.57 2.56 -24.18
C THR A 16 8.36 3.82 -23.34
N ASP A 17 7.11 4.27 -23.19
CA ASP A 17 6.76 5.39 -22.30
C ASP A 17 6.98 5.01 -20.84
N THR A 18 7.92 5.68 -20.19
CA THR A 18 8.23 5.50 -18.76
C THR A 18 7.79 6.69 -17.92
N ALA A 19 7.12 7.71 -18.48
CA ALA A 19 6.69 8.88 -17.71
C ALA A 19 5.87 8.51 -16.45
N PRO A 20 4.97 7.51 -16.48
CA PRO A 20 4.27 7.06 -15.27
C PRO A 20 5.17 6.51 -14.16
N PHE A 21 6.43 6.15 -14.44
CA PHE A 21 7.35 5.55 -13.46
C PHE A 21 8.01 6.61 -12.57
N HIS A 22 7.89 7.88 -12.95
CA HIS A 22 8.59 9.04 -12.39
C HIS A 22 7.64 10.10 -11.80
N LEU A 23 6.36 9.79 -11.55
CA LEU A 23 5.40 10.75 -11.02
C LEU A 23 5.65 11.14 -9.55
N PHE A 24 6.24 10.25 -8.76
CA PHE A 24 6.61 10.45 -7.37
C PHE A 24 8.08 10.10 -7.16
N GLU A 25 8.93 11.13 -7.30
CA GLU A 25 10.38 11.06 -7.16
C GLU A 25 10.87 11.97 -6.03
N PRO A 26 10.64 11.61 -4.76
CA PRO A 26 11.02 12.46 -3.64
C PRO A 26 12.56 12.56 -3.52
N GLY A 27 13.05 13.78 -3.32
CA GLY A 27 14.45 14.01 -2.97
C GLY A 27 14.85 13.44 -1.61
N LEU A 28 16.17 13.36 -1.35
CA LEU A 28 16.73 12.75 -0.15
C LEU A 28 16.17 13.35 1.16
N ALA A 29 15.95 14.67 1.21
CA ALA A 29 15.40 15.33 2.37
C ALA A 29 13.97 14.86 2.71
N ALA A 30 13.12 14.65 1.69
CA ALA A 30 11.77 14.14 1.88
C ALA A 30 11.77 12.68 2.35
N LEU A 31 12.68 11.85 1.81
CA LEU A 31 12.88 10.47 2.24
C LEU A 31 13.32 10.38 3.72
N GLN A 32 14.28 11.20 4.13
CA GLN A 32 14.76 11.26 5.51
C GLN A 32 13.66 11.72 6.48
N ARG A 33 12.89 12.75 6.11
CA ARG A 33 11.73 13.20 6.90
C ARG A 33 10.68 12.11 7.03
N ALA A 34 10.37 11.42 5.95
CA ALA A 34 9.42 10.31 5.99
C ALA A 34 9.90 9.19 6.91
N GLU A 35 11.18 8.78 6.83
CA GLU A 35 11.73 7.77 7.75
C GLU A 35 11.62 8.16 9.21
N ALA A 36 11.81 9.44 9.55
CA ALA A 36 11.67 9.92 10.92
C ALA A 36 10.26 9.70 11.48
N LEU A 37 9.21 9.75 10.63
CA LEU A 37 7.84 9.45 11.06
C LEU A 37 7.65 7.97 11.44
N PHE A 38 8.41 7.06 10.83
CA PHE A 38 8.35 5.63 11.10
C PHE A 38 9.33 5.17 12.20
N ARG A 39 10.14 6.08 12.75
CA ARG A 39 11.10 5.78 13.82
C ARG A 39 10.57 6.30 15.17
N PRO A 40 10.24 5.43 16.12
CA PRO A 40 9.79 5.82 17.45
C PRO A 40 10.85 6.64 18.19
N GLY A 41 10.40 7.51 19.08
CA GLY A 41 11.24 8.38 19.87
C GLY A 41 10.48 9.02 21.03
N ARG A 42 11.16 9.90 21.78
CA ARG A 42 10.53 10.59 22.91
C ARG A 42 9.35 11.44 22.43
N GLY A 43 8.14 11.11 22.89
CA GLY A 43 6.91 11.80 22.49
C GLY A 43 6.36 11.41 21.11
N HIS A 44 6.91 10.36 20.48
CA HIS A 44 6.44 9.82 19.21
C HIS A 44 6.48 8.29 19.26
N ALA A 45 5.32 7.68 19.47
CA ALA A 45 5.17 6.22 19.49
C ALA A 45 4.42 5.74 18.24
N ILE A 46 4.64 4.47 17.89
CA ILE A 46 3.81 3.78 16.90
C ILE A 46 3.07 2.69 17.65
N ASP A 47 1.75 2.78 17.70
CA ASP A 47 0.94 1.95 18.57
C ASP A 47 -0.06 1.14 17.75
N TYR A 48 -0.17 -0.15 18.06
CA TYR A 48 -1.37 -0.91 17.70
C TYR A 48 -2.53 -0.44 18.60
N VAL A 49 -3.56 0.16 18.00
CA VAL A 49 -4.67 0.77 18.73
C VAL A 49 -5.76 -0.24 19.02
N SER A 50 -6.28 -0.87 17.97
CA SER A 50 -7.42 -1.78 18.08
C SER A 50 -7.58 -2.63 16.81
N SER A 51 -8.52 -3.57 16.86
CA SER A 51 -9.03 -4.27 15.69
C SER A 51 -10.55 -4.17 15.64
N ALA A 52 -11.11 -3.94 14.45
CA ALA A 52 -12.54 -3.79 14.25
C ALA A 52 -13.05 -4.76 13.19
N VAL A 53 -14.23 -5.34 13.42
CA VAL A 53 -14.98 -6.15 12.44
C VAL A 53 -16.01 -5.28 11.70
N ARG A 54 -16.38 -4.15 12.29
CA ARG A 54 -17.41 -3.23 11.79
C ARG A 54 -16.88 -1.81 11.91
N THR A 55 -17.34 -0.92 11.02
CA THR A 55 -16.89 0.47 10.99
C THR A 55 -17.22 1.25 12.27
N ASP A 56 -18.36 0.94 12.90
CA ASP A 56 -18.78 1.50 14.19
C ASP A 56 -17.84 1.14 15.36
N HIS A 57 -17.04 0.07 15.24
CA HIS A 57 -16.01 -0.31 16.20
C HIS A 57 -14.62 0.23 15.86
N ALA A 58 -14.47 0.96 14.74
CA ALA A 58 -13.21 1.60 14.39
C ALA A 58 -12.89 2.74 15.38
N PRO A 59 -11.61 3.01 15.66
CA PRO A 59 -11.24 4.15 16.51
C PRO A 59 -11.74 5.48 15.90
N PRO A 60 -11.82 6.57 16.69
CA PRO A 60 -12.22 7.87 16.17
C PRO A 60 -11.36 8.33 14.98
N ALA A 61 -12.01 8.94 13.97
CA ALA A 61 -11.42 9.43 12.72
C ALA A 61 -10.60 10.73 12.91
N ALA A 62 -9.66 10.75 13.85
CA ALA A 62 -8.97 11.98 14.29
C ALA A 62 -7.73 12.36 13.46
N LEU A 63 -7.11 11.41 12.78
CA LEU A 63 -5.88 11.59 12.01
C LEU A 63 -6.08 11.13 10.56
N PRO A 64 -5.34 11.65 9.57
CA PRO A 64 -5.32 11.09 8.22
C PRO A 64 -5.11 9.57 8.23
N GLU A 65 -5.89 8.85 7.44
CA GLU A 65 -5.82 7.39 7.36
C GLU A 65 -5.35 6.92 6.00
N VAL A 66 -4.58 5.83 6.00
CA VAL A 66 -4.30 5.04 4.80
C VAL A 66 -4.59 3.59 5.09
N CYS A 67 -5.22 2.89 4.15
CA CYS A 67 -5.53 1.48 4.31
C CYS A 67 -4.76 0.63 3.31
N PHE A 68 -4.47 -0.60 3.69
CA PHE A 68 -3.79 -1.59 2.86
C PHE A 68 -4.78 -2.73 2.64
N VAL A 69 -5.07 -3.04 1.39
CA VAL A 69 -6.02 -4.09 1.00
C VAL A 69 -5.41 -4.92 -0.12
N GLY A 70 -5.82 -6.18 -0.25
CA GLY A 70 -5.31 -7.08 -1.27
C GLY A 70 -5.73 -8.51 -1.00
N ARG A 71 -5.43 -9.42 -1.94
CA ARG A 71 -5.75 -10.84 -1.76
C ARG A 71 -5.15 -11.45 -0.49
N SER A 72 -5.81 -12.46 0.05
CA SER A 72 -5.21 -13.36 1.04
C SER A 72 -3.81 -13.81 0.60
N ASN A 73 -2.82 -13.71 1.49
CA ASN A 73 -1.42 -14.06 1.25
C ASN A 73 -0.69 -13.23 0.17
N VAL A 74 -1.21 -12.09 -0.28
CA VAL A 74 -0.51 -11.18 -1.21
C VAL A 74 0.77 -10.57 -0.61
N GLY A 75 0.95 -10.65 0.71
CA GLY A 75 2.11 -10.07 1.42
C GLY A 75 1.79 -8.77 2.18
N LYS A 76 0.51 -8.44 2.36
CA LYS A 76 0.04 -7.24 3.07
C LYS A 76 0.64 -7.08 4.48
N SER A 77 0.43 -8.04 5.37
CA SER A 77 0.96 -7.94 6.74
C SER A 77 2.50 -7.97 6.77
N SER A 78 3.14 -8.67 5.82
CA SER A 78 4.61 -8.61 5.65
C SER A 78 5.08 -7.21 5.22
N LEU A 79 4.34 -6.54 4.34
CA LEU A 79 4.64 -5.19 3.92
C LEU A 79 4.43 -4.19 5.05
N ILE A 80 3.34 -4.29 5.81
CA ILE A 80 3.09 -3.43 6.98
C ILE A 80 4.19 -3.62 8.02
N ARG A 81 4.61 -4.87 8.29
CA ARG A 81 5.77 -5.14 9.15
C ARG A 81 7.05 -4.53 8.61
N ALA A 82 7.28 -4.57 7.29
CA ALA A 82 8.43 -3.93 6.68
C ALA A 82 8.36 -2.40 6.77
N LEU A 83 7.18 -1.78 6.62
CA LEU A 83 6.97 -0.36 6.84
C LEU A 83 7.31 0.05 8.27
N PHE A 84 6.96 -0.77 9.27
CA PHE A 84 7.32 -0.56 10.67
C PHE A 84 8.68 -1.15 11.09
N SER A 85 9.58 -1.48 10.16
CA SER A 85 10.87 -2.07 10.54
C SER A 85 11.79 -1.16 11.37
N LEU A 86 11.50 0.14 11.45
CA LEU A 86 12.18 1.10 12.32
C LEU A 86 11.56 1.19 13.73
N ALA A 87 10.47 0.45 13.97
CA ALA A 87 9.71 0.33 15.21
C ALA A 87 9.48 -1.16 15.54
N PRO A 88 10.54 -1.92 15.86
CA PRO A 88 10.48 -3.38 15.99
C PRO A 88 9.54 -3.87 17.11
N GLU A 89 9.18 -3.02 18.06
CA GLU A 89 8.22 -3.27 19.13
C GLU A 89 6.76 -3.35 18.66
N VAL A 90 6.46 -2.84 17.46
CA VAL A 90 5.11 -2.86 16.90
C VAL A 90 4.76 -4.27 16.44
N GLU A 91 3.88 -4.94 17.18
CA GLU A 91 3.44 -6.29 16.84
C GLU A 91 2.51 -6.32 15.62
N VAL A 92 3.08 -6.61 14.45
CA VAL A 92 2.32 -6.92 13.24
C VAL A 92 2.27 -8.43 13.04
N ARG A 93 1.08 -9.02 13.21
CA ARG A 93 0.89 -10.46 13.03
C ARG A 93 0.96 -10.85 11.56
N VAL A 94 1.98 -11.63 11.19
CA VAL A 94 2.18 -12.16 9.84
C VAL A 94 1.91 -13.67 9.86
N SER A 95 0.98 -14.13 9.04
CA SER A 95 0.68 -15.57 8.88
C SER A 95 0.74 -15.98 7.42
N LYS A 96 1.19 -17.22 7.19
CA LYS A 96 1.13 -17.87 5.87
C LYS A 96 -0.24 -18.51 5.61
N THR A 97 -1.08 -18.64 6.64
CA THR A 97 -2.41 -19.24 6.54
C THR A 97 -3.38 -18.21 5.93
N PRO A 98 -4.03 -18.51 4.79
CA PRO A 98 -5.02 -17.60 4.20
C PRO A 98 -6.18 -17.33 5.16
N GLY A 99 -6.70 -16.09 5.15
CA GLY A 99 -7.80 -15.67 6.03
C GLY A 99 -7.40 -15.38 7.47
N HIS A 100 -6.10 -15.17 7.75
CA HIS A 100 -5.61 -14.83 9.10
C HIS A 100 -6.10 -13.45 9.58
N THR A 101 -6.00 -12.44 8.72
CA THR A 101 -6.53 -11.10 9.02
C THR A 101 -8.02 -11.08 8.69
N LYS A 102 -8.85 -11.26 9.72
CA LYS A 102 -10.32 -11.21 9.63
C LYS A 102 -10.93 -9.88 10.13
N LYS A 103 -10.08 -8.98 10.61
CA LYS A 103 -10.45 -7.70 11.21
C LYS A 103 -9.58 -6.61 10.59
N MET A 104 -10.10 -5.39 10.57
CA MET A 104 -9.31 -4.19 10.28
C MET A 104 -8.42 -3.89 11.49
N ASN A 105 -7.10 -3.87 11.32
CA ASN A 105 -6.17 -3.55 12.41
C ASN A 105 -5.65 -2.12 12.25
N PHE A 106 -5.71 -1.33 13.32
CA PHE A 106 -5.36 0.09 13.30
C PHE A 106 -4.02 0.32 14.00
N PHE A 107 -3.09 0.94 13.28
CA PHE A 107 -1.76 1.29 13.77
C PHE A 107 -1.59 2.81 13.72
N LYS A 108 -1.56 3.46 14.87
CA LYS A 108 -1.41 4.91 14.97
C LYS A 108 0.07 5.27 14.97
N VAL A 109 0.47 6.17 14.07
CA VAL A 109 1.84 6.66 13.93
C VAL A 109 1.91 8.05 14.57
N GLY A 110 2.19 8.08 15.87
CA GLY A 110 2.27 9.29 16.68
C GLY A 110 1.03 10.18 16.52
N LYS A 111 1.27 11.45 16.19
CA LYS A 111 0.23 12.45 15.91
C LYS A 111 -0.03 12.65 14.41
N TYR A 112 0.54 11.80 13.55
CA TYR A 112 0.67 12.09 12.12
C TYR A 112 -0.43 11.42 11.29
N PHE A 113 -0.58 10.11 11.41
CA PHE A 113 -1.55 9.34 10.63
C PHE A 113 -1.83 7.98 11.26
N THR A 114 -2.83 7.28 10.72
CA THR A 114 -3.14 5.89 11.07
C THR A 114 -3.02 5.01 9.83
N LEU A 115 -2.32 3.88 9.99
CA LEU A 115 -2.20 2.80 9.02
C LEU A 115 -3.23 1.71 9.34
N VAL A 116 -4.00 1.29 8.35
CA VAL A 116 -5.06 0.29 8.53
C VAL A 116 -4.78 -0.96 7.72
N ASP A 117 -4.60 -2.10 8.39
CA ASP A 117 -4.46 -3.42 7.77
C ASP A 117 -5.86 -4.01 7.54
N MET A 118 -6.36 -3.93 6.31
CA MET A 118 -7.67 -4.51 5.97
C MET A 118 -7.61 -6.04 5.96
N PRO A 119 -8.72 -6.74 6.16
CA PRO A 119 -8.80 -8.16 5.82
C PRO A 119 -8.43 -8.40 4.34
N GLY A 120 -8.06 -9.64 4.02
CA GLY A 120 -7.76 -10.01 2.63
C GLY A 120 -9.00 -10.52 1.89
N TYR A 121 -9.17 -10.13 0.63
CA TYR A 121 -10.23 -10.67 -0.23
C TYR A 121 -9.79 -11.97 -0.96
N GLY A 122 -10.76 -12.65 -1.58
CA GLY A 122 -10.55 -13.89 -2.32
C GLY A 122 -10.56 -15.13 -1.43
N TYR A 123 -9.58 -16.02 -1.59
CA TYR A 123 -9.58 -17.32 -0.90
C TYR A 123 -9.59 -17.17 0.63
N ARG A 124 -10.61 -17.76 1.26
CA ARG A 124 -10.88 -17.67 2.72
C ARG A 124 -11.05 -16.23 3.25
N ALA A 125 -11.55 -15.32 2.41
CA ALA A 125 -12.06 -14.04 2.90
C ALA A 125 -13.20 -14.27 3.91
N PRO A 126 -13.35 -13.42 4.93
CA PRO A 126 -14.54 -13.40 5.78
C PRO A 126 -15.84 -13.31 4.95
N GLN A 127 -16.93 -13.92 5.40
CA GLN A 127 -18.22 -13.85 4.68
C GLN A 127 -18.75 -12.42 4.62
N ASP A 128 -18.52 -11.67 5.69
CA ASP A 128 -18.81 -10.26 5.92
C ASP A 128 -17.71 -9.33 5.38
N PHE A 129 -16.76 -9.83 4.58
CA PHE A 129 -15.64 -9.03 4.06
C PHE A 129 -16.13 -7.80 3.29
N VAL A 130 -17.10 -8.01 2.40
CA VAL A 130 -17.64 -6.96 1.54
C VAL A 130 -18.31 -5.92 2.41
N GLU A 131 -19.28 -6.31 3.24
CA GLU A 131 -20.00 -5.40 4.15
C GLU A 131 -19.06 -4.59 5.05
N MET A 132 -18.04 -5.22 5.63
CA MET A 132 -17.07 -4.54 6.49
C MET A 132 -16.19 -3.55 5.74
N VAL A 133 -15.60 -3.97 4.62
CA VAL A 133 -14.63 -3.14 3.89
C VAL A 133 -15.33 -2.06 3.09
N GLU A 134 -16.46 -2.36 2.45
CA GLU A 134 -17.28 -1.39 1.74
C GLU A 134 -17.76 -0.28 2.67
N ALA A 135 -18.39 -0.63 3.80
CA ALA A 135 -18.85 0.37 4.77
C ALA A 135 -17.70 1.24 5.27
N TYR A 136 -16.55 0.65 5.57
CA TYR A 136 -15.39 1.43 5.99
C TYR A 136 -14.90 2.37 4.88
N LEU A 137 -14.75 1.89 3.64
CA LEU A 137 -14.27 2.71 2.53
C LEU A 137 -15.19 3.89 2.23
N GLN A 138 -16.51 3.70 2.34
CA GLN A 138 -17.52 4.74 2.10
C GLN A 138 -17.64 5.74 3.25
N GLU A 139 -17.66 5.26 4.49
CA GLU A 139 -17.97 6.12 5.66
C GLU A 139 -16.74 6.87 6.21
N ARG A 140 -15.53 6.40 5.90
CA ARG A 140 -14.30 6.90 6.55
C ARG A 140 -13.75 8.17 5.89
N CYS A 141 -14.32 9.31 6.26
CA CYS A 141 -14.02 10.63 5.68
C CYS A 141 -12.54 11.10 5.80
N ASN A 142 -11.77 10.54 6.75
CA ASN A 142 -10.34 10.84 6.93
C ASN A 142 -9.40 9.92 6.15
N LEU A 143 -9.93 8.92 5.41
CA LEU A 143 -9.15 8.05 4.54
C LEU A 143 -8.60 8.85 3.34
N LYS A 144 -7.27 8.89 3.21
CA LYS A 144 -6.57 9.67 2.18
C LYS A 144 -6.14 8.85 0.97
N ARG A 145 -5.85 7.56 1.17
CA ARG A 145 -5.41 6.67 0.10
C ARG A 145 -5.60 5.21 0.48
N THR A 146 -6.09 4.43 -0.47
CA THR A 146 -6.10 2.96 -0.41
C THR A 146 -4.88 2.40 -1.14
N PHE A 147 -4.15 1.49 -0.51
CA PHE A 147 -3.03 0.77 -1.11
C PHE A 147 -3.51 -0.63 -1.49
N LEU A 148 -3.76 -0.84 -2.79
CA LEU A 148 -4.20 -2.11 -3.36
C LEU A 148 -2.98 -2.97 -3.73
N LEU A 149 -2.77 -4.06 -3.00
CA LEU A 149 -1.62 -4.92 -3.16
C LEU A 149 -1.88 -6.02 -4.19
N VAL A 150 -0.90 -6.24 -5.07
CA VAL A 150 -0.87 -7.30 -6.08
C VAL A 150 0.42 -8.10 -5.91
N ASP A 151 0.35 -9.43 -6.03
CA ASP A 151 1.52 -10.30 -5.91
C ASP A 151 2.34 -10.23 -7.21
N GLY A 152 3.62 -9.84 -7.13
CA GLY A 152 4.51 -9.71 -8.28
C GLY A 152 4.80 -11.01 -9.03
N VAL A 153 4.58 -12.17 -8.41
CA VAL A 153 4.71 -13.49 -9.07
C VAL A 153 3.44 -13.87 -9.80
N VAL A 154 2.26 -13.50 -9.26
CA VAL A 154 0.97 -13.91 -9.80
C VAL A 154 0.40 -12.88 -10.80
N GLY A 155 0.70 -11.60 -10.62
CA GLY A 155 0.08 -10.50 -11.36
C GLY A 155 -1.37 -10.27 -10.96
N LEU A 156 -2.06 -9.39 -11.69
CA LEU A 156 -3.49 -9.12 -11.51
C LEU A 156 -4.33 -10.38 -11.69
N GLN A 157 -5.37 -10.52 -10.89
CA GLN A 157 -6.36 -11.59 -10.99
C GLN A 157 -7.77 -11.02 -11.02
N LYS A 158 -8.76 -11.86 -11.38
CA LYS A 158 -10.18 -11.48 -11.40
C LYS A 158 -10.66 -10.81 -10.11
N THR A 159 -10.21 -11.29 -8.96
CA THR A 159 -10.58 -10.70 -7.66
C THR A 159 -9.93 -9.34 -7.42
N ASP A 160 -8.78 -9.05 -8.03
CA ASP A 160 -8.18 -7.70 -7.99
C ASP A 160 -8.98 -6.74 -8.89
N HIS A 161 -9.47 -7.20 -10.05
CA HIS A 161 -10.35 -6.40 -10.92
C HIS A 161 -11.65 -6.00 -10.22
N ILE A 162 -12.30 -6.93 -9.51
CA ILE A 162 -13.50 -6.62 -8.70
C ILE A 162 -13.18 -5.58 -7.61
N ALA A 163 -12.03 -5.68 -6.96
CA ALA A 163 -11.62 -4.68 -5.96
C ALA A 163 -11.37 -3.30 -6.59
N VAL A 164 -10.82 -3.26 -7.80
CA VAL A 164 -10.65 -2.02 -8.57
C VAL A 164 -12.00 -1.42 -8.96
N GLU A 165 -12.92 -2.23 -9.52
CA GLU A 165 -14.26 -1.80 -9.90
C GLU A 165 -14.98 -1.14 -8.72
N MET A 166 -14.94 -1.78 -7.54
CA MET A 166 -15.52 -1.23 -6.31
C MET A 166 -14.88 0.11 -5.90
N LEU A 167 -13.54 0.23 -5.97
CA LEU A 167 -12.84 1.48 -5.62
C LEU A 167 -13.18 2.62 -6.60
N GLU A 168 -13.27 2.32 -7.89
CA GLU A 168 -13.65 3.26 -8.95
C GLU A 168 -15.12 3.69 -8.80
N GLU A 169 -16.04 2.76 -8.56
CA GLU A 169 -17.47 3.03 -8.35
C GLU A 169 -17.71 3.96 -7.16
N PHE A 170 -16.99 3.76 -6.06
CA PHE A 170 -17.09 4.60 -4.86
C PHE A 170 -16.24 5.87 -4.93
N GLY A 171 -15.50 6.10 -6.02
CA GLY A 171 -14.61 7.25 -6.17
C GLY A 171 -13.49 7.29 -5.12
N ILE A 172 -13.07 6.12 -4.61
CA ILE A 172 -12.05 6.02 -3.56
C ILE A 172 -10.66 6.10 -4.19
N PRO A 173 -9.85 7.11 -3.83
CA PRO A 173 -8.51 7.25 -4.38
C PRO A 173 -7.61 6.10 -3.91
N TYR A 174 -6.95 5.43 -4.84
CA TYR A 174 -6.08 4.31 -4.52
C TYR A 174 -4.75 4.34 -5.28
N VAL A 175 -3.85 3.45 -4.92
CA VAL A 175 -2.58 3.20 -5.59
C VAL A 175 -2.31 1.70 -5.59
N MET A 176 -1.73 1.19 -6.68
CA MET A 176 -1.32 -0.20 -6.74
C MET A 176 0.10 -0.41 -6.20
N VAL A 177 0.30 -1.52 -5.48
CA VAL A 177 1.59 -1.93 -4.94
C VAL A 177 1.88 -3.38 -5.33
N LEU A 178 2.92 -3.58 -6.13
CA LEU A 178 3.39 -4.90 -6.53
C LEU A 178 4.37 -5.45 -5.48
N THR A 179 3.95 -6.47 -4.74
CA THR A 179 4.71 -7.08 -3.65
C THR A 179 5.57 -8.26 -4.13
N LYS A 180 6.44 -8.77 -3.25
CA LYS A 180 7.24 -10.00 -3.47
C LYS A 180 8.08 -9.97 -4.75
N ILE A 181 8.55 -8.80 -5.15
CA ILE A 181 9.37 -8.63 -6.37
C ILE A 181 10.66 -9.44 -6.32
N ASP A 182 11.14 -9.79 -5.12
CA ASP A 182 12.29 -10.68 -4.88
C ASP A 182 12.05 -12.14 -5.34
N ARG A 183 10.77 -12.56 -5.46
CA ARG A 183 10.41 -13.93 -5.83
C ARG A 183 10.07 -14.08 -7.30
N ALA A 184 9.84 -12.97 -8.01
CA ALA A 184 9.45 -12.99 -9.41
C ALA A 184 10.69 -13.04 -10.30
N ALA A 185 10.70 -13.96 -11.27
CA ALA A 185 11.71 -13.93 -12.32
C ALA A 185 11.62 -12.60 -13.08
N ARG A 186 12.76 -12.01 -13.46
CA ARG A 186 12.81 -10.66 -14.03
C ARG A 186 11.88 -10.46 -15.23
N GLY A 187 11.85 -11.40 -16.17
CA GLY A 187 10.97 -11.33 -17.34
C GLY A 187 9.48 -11.36 -16.99
N LEU A 188 9.10 -12.19 -16.00
CA LEU A 188 7.73 -12.24 -15.48
C LEU A 188 7.37 -10.94 -14.76
N LEU A 189 8.28 -10.40 -13.94
CA LEU A 189 8.07 -9.13 -13.27
C LEU A 189 7.86 -7.98 -14.27
N LEU A 190 8.69 -7.90 -15.31
CA LEU A 190 8.54 -6.91 -16.39
C LEU A 190 7.18 -7.04 -17.09
N LYS A 191 6.78 -8.26 -17.45
CA LYS A 191 5.47 -8.53 -18.05
C LYS A 191 4.32 -8.04 -17.14
N ASN A 192 4.41 -8.35 -15.84
CA ASN A 192 3.39 -7.94 -14.87
C ASN A 192 3.35 -6.42 -14.69
N VAL A 193 4.50 -5.75 -14.61
CA VAL A 193 4.59 -4.29 -14.49
C VAL A 193 3.93 -3.61 -15.70
N LEU A 194 4.30 -4.02 -16.92
CA LEU A 194 3.75 -3.44 -18.14
C LEU A 194 2.24 -3.67 -18.26
N GLY A 195 1.77 -4.90 -18.00
CA GLY A 195 0.34 -5.20 -18.03
C GLY A 195 -0.48 -4.45 -16.98
N ILE A 196 0.09 -4.23 -15.78
CA ILE A 196 -0.58 -3.43 -14.75
C ILE A 196 -0.61 -1.95 -15.14
N GLN A 197 0.46 -1.42 -15.73
CA GLN A 197 0.53 -0.03 -16.17
C GLN A 197 -0.44 0.26 -17.32
N GLU A 198 -0.54 -0.65 -18.28
CA GLU A 198 -1.56 -0.61 -19.34
C GLU A 198 -2.98 -0.68 -18.74
N PHE A 199 -3.22 -1.61 -17.80
CA PHE A 199 -4.50 -1.71 -17.11
C PHE A 199 -4.87 -0.40 -16.39
N ILE A 200 -3.95 0.19 -15.63
CA ILE A 200 -4.16 1.47 -14.93
C ILE A 200 -4.53 2.57 -15.94
N LYS A 201 -3.79 2.67 -17.04
CA LYS A 201 -4.00 3.70 -18.07
C LYS A 201 -5.36 3.58 -18.76
N GLU A 202 -5.80 2.36 -19.06
CA GLU A 202 -6.98 2.12 -19.90
C GLU A 202 -8.27 1.90 -19.11
N ASN A 203 -8.18 1.43 -17.86
CA ASN A 203 -9.33 0.91 -17.10
C ASN A 203 -9.57 1.63 -15.76
N THR A 204 -8.79 2.64 -15.40
CA THR A 204 -8.90 3.29 -14.09
C THR A 204 -8.87 4.81 -14.21
N GLN A 205 -9.57 5.51 -13.33
CA GLN A 205 -9.60 6.97 -13.24
C GLN A 205 -9.13 7.46 -11.86
N GLY A 206 -9.44 6.71 -10.80
CA GLY A 206 -9.07 7.02 -9.42
C GLY A 206 -7.71 6.49 -8.97
N CYS A 207 -7.07 5.63 -9.77
CA CYS A 207 -5.75 5.07 -9.46
C CYS A 207 -4.64 6.11 -9.63
N PHE A 208 -3.76 6.22 -8.64
CA PHE A 208 -2.49 6.92 -8.81
C PHE A 208 -1.67 6.21 -9.90
N PRO A 209 -1.22 6.90 -10.97
CA PRO A 209 -0.74 6.17 -12.16
C PRO A 209 0.58 5.42 -11.95
N GLN A 210 1.44 5.87 -11.02
CA GLN A 210 2.69 5.20 -10.73
C GLN A 210 2.47 3.94 -9.88
N LEU A 211 2.92 2.79 -10.41
CA LEU A 211 2.97 1.54 -9.68
C LEU A 211 4.15 1.51 -8.70
N PHE A 212 3.92 1.06 -7.47
CA PHE A 212 5.01 0.89 -6.49
C PHE A 212 5.45 -0.57 -6.42
N LEU A 213 6.75 -0.81 -6.57
CA LEU A 213 7.34 -2.16 -6.45
C LEU A 213 7.99 -2.31 -5.09
N VAL A 214 7.65 -3.37 -4.37
CA VAL A 214 8.20 -3.62 -3.02
C VAL A 214 8.63 -5.08 -2.79
N SER A 215 9.75 -5.22 -2.10
CA SER A 215 10.13 -6.47 -1.43
C SER A 215 10.20 -6.23 0.07
N SER A 216 9.37 -6.95 0.83
CA SER A 216 9.42 -6.94 2.30
C SER A 216 10.64 -7.71 2.84
N VAL A 217 11.29 -8.52 2.01
CA VAL A 217 12.48 -9.31 2.38
C VAL A 217 13.75 -8.48 2.16
N GLU A 218 13.88 -7.89 0.98
CA GLU A 218 15.06 -7.10 0.59
C GLU A 218 14.94 -5.60 0.96
N PHE A 219 13.81 -5.20 1.54
CA PHE A 219 13.44 -3.79 1.80
C PHE A 219 13.45 -2.88 0.56
N SER A 220 13.44 -3.49 -0.62
CA SER A 220 13.42 -2.79 -1.90
C SER A 220 12.10 -2.02 -2.05
N GLY A 221 12.16 -0.72 -2.38
CA GLY A 221 11.00 0.16 -2.53
C GLY A 221 10.29 0.56 -1.23
N VAL A 222 10.62 -0.03 -0.08
CA VAL A 222 9.93 0.24 1.20
C VAL A 222 10.13 1.70 1.65
N HIS A 223 11.33 2.23 1.48
CA HIS A 223 11.65 3.63 1.84
C HIS A 223 10.85 4.63 1.00
N LEU A 224 10.73 4.37 -0.31
CA LEU A 224 9.90 5.16 -1.22
C LEU A 224 8.43 5.08 -0.82
N LEU A 225 7.93 3.89 -0.45
CA LEU A 225 6.55 3.70 -0.02
C LEU A 225 6.25 4.41 1.32
N ARG A 226 7.18 4.41 2.29
CA ARG A 226 7.06 5.22 3.51
C ARG A 226 6.93 6.71 3.17
N CYS A 227 7.73 7.18 2.23
CA CYS A 227 7.67 8.57 1.78
C CYS A 227 6.34 8.89 1.09
N PHE A 228 5.83 7.99 0.26
CA PHE A 228 4.52 8.17 -0.37
C PHE A 228 3.38 8.18 0.66
N VAL A 229 3.40 7.29 1.66
CA VAL A 229 2.45 7.32 2.79
C VAL A 229 2.51 8.66 3.53
N ALA A 230 3.71 9.14 3.85
CA ALA A 230 3.89 10.43 4.51
C ALA A 230 3.39 11.60 3.65
N HIS A 231 3.59 11.54 2.32
CA HIS A 231 3.10 12.53 1.38
C HIS A 231 1.56 12.56 1.33
N VAL A 232 0.90 11.43 1.07
CA VAL A 232 -0.56 11.39 0.91
C VAL A 232 -1.33 11.66 2.21
N THR A 233 -0.67 11.48 3.35
CA THR A 233 -1.23 11.85 4.67
C THR A 233 -0.99 13.32 5.03
N GLY A 234 -0.31 14.10 4.19
CA GLY A 234 -0.03 15.53 4.41
C GLY A 234 1.09 15.79 5.42
N ASN A 235 1.92 14.80 5.72
CA ASN A 235 3.01 14.88 6.71
C ASN A 235 4.39 15.12 6.07
N LEU A 236 4.43 15.42 4.78
CA LEU A 236 5.58 15.99 4.10
C LEU A 236 5.20 17.40 3.60
N PRO A 237 6.14 18.36 3.58
CA PRO A 237 5.94 19.58 2.81
C PRO A 237 5.56 19.20 1.38
N ALA A 238 4.74 20.02 0.73
CA ALA A 238 4.44 19.84 -0.69
C ALA A 238 5.76 19.51 -1.40
N VAL A 239 5.83 18.31 -1.98
CA VAL A 239 7.04 17.83 -2.65
C VAL A 239 7.40 18.95 -3.59
N GLU A 240 8.55 19.60 -3.35
CA GLU A 240 9.07 20.60 -4.28
C GLU A 240 9.12 19.87 -5.61
N ALA A 241 8.17 20.22 -6.48
CA ALA A 241 8.08 19.65 -7.80
C ALA A 241 9.37 20.08 -8.49
N SER A 242 10.33 19.15 -8.54
CA SER A 242 11.51 19.26 -9.37
C SER A 242 11.10 19.14 -10.83
#